data_AF-A0A7S0TIH4-F1
#
_entry.id   AF-A0A7S0TIH4-F1
#
_cell.length_a   1.000
_cell.length_b   1.000
_cell.length_c   1.000
_cell.angle_alpha   90.00
_cell.angle_beta   90.00
_cell.angle_gamma   90.00
#
_symmetry.space_group_name_H-M   'P 1'
#
loop_
_entity.id
_entity.type
_entity.pdbx_description
1 polymer ?
#
loop_
_entity_poly.entity_id
_entity_poly.type
_entity_poly.pdbx_seq_one_letter_code
_entity_poly.pdbx_strand_id
1 'polypeptide(L)'
;EGQVEEERATGRVSAKVYWQYINAVGGVPIAVLLMAIQTLWQLLQVSSDWWLSRWADQSPEEQRTMLVTDLSVYASLALGSSLFVLARTMIISRCGLKGGRRLFRGMLHALCRAPMLFFDTTPQGRILNRMTEDQNQVDSTICFAFGSLFAQTFSVLGQLAVTGFVTRYLLIPLLPLGALYIHLTQY
;
A
#
# COMPACT_ATOMS: atom_id res chain seq x y z
N GLU A 1 -23.82 -16.68 -33.43
CA GLU A 1 -22.65 -15.78 -33.40
C GLU A 1 -21.72 -16.24 -32.29
N GLY A 2 -20.54 -16.73 -32.64
CA GLY A 2 -19.57 -17.22 -31.65
C GLY A 2 -18.92 -16.05 -30.93
N GLN A 3 -19.26 -15.86 -29.66
CA GLN A 3 -18.50 -14.97 -28.79
C GLN A 3 -17.08 -15.52 -28.72
N VAL A 4 -16.10 -14.79 -29.26
CA VAL A 4 -14.67 -15.06 -29.05
C VAL A 4 -14.44 -15.07 -27.54
N GLU A 5 -14.28 -16.25 -26.94
CA GLU A 5 -13.91 -16.39 -25.53
C GLU A 5 -12.64 -15.59 -25.28
N GLU A 6 -12.65 -14.73 -24.25
CA GLU A 6 -11.42 -14.07 -23.84
C GLU A 6 -10.46 -15.14 -23.33
N GLU A 7 -9.30 -15.27 -23.97
CA GLU A 7 -8.17 -16.01 -23.42
C GLU A 7 -7.80 -15.38 -22.08
N ARG A 8 -8.32 -15.97 -21.00
CA ARG A 8 -7.84 -15.69 -19.65
C ARG A 8 -6.50 -16.38 -19.50
N ALA A 9 -5.44 -15.62 -19.30
CA ALA A 9 -4.19 -16.16 -18.82
C ALA A 9 -4.43 -16.76 -17.42
N THR A 10 -4.60 -18.08 -17.35
CA THR A 10 -4.74 -18.83 -16.10
C THR A 10 -3.34 -19.05 -15.52
N GLY A 11 -2.98 -18.33 -14.45
CA GLY A 11 -1.69 -18.50 -13.78
C GLY A 11 -1.19 -17.29 -13.01
N ARG A 12 0.03 -17.39 -12.45
CA ARG A 12 0.72 -16.28 -11.77
C ARG A 12 1.05 -15.18 -12.78
N VAL A 13 0.63 -13.95 -12.49
CA VAL A 13 1.00 -12.76 -13.29
C VAL A 13 2.52 -12.58 -13.25
N SER A 14 3.13 -12.39 -14.42
CA SER A 14 4.59 -12.21 -14.53
C SER A 14 5.06 -10.97 -13.76
N ALA A 15 6.17 -11.09 -13.02
CA ALA A 15 6.83 -10.00 -12.31
C ALA A 15 7.12 -8.77 -13.20
N LYS A 16 7.28 -9.01 -14.51
CA LYS A 16 7.46 -7.95 -15.52
C LYS A 16 6.27 -6.99 -15.58
N VAL A 17 5.04 -7.47 -15.40
CA VAL A 17 3.82 -6.64 -15.45
C VAL A 17 3.76 -5.72 -14.23
N TYR A 18 4.09 -6.22 -13.05
CA TYR A 18 4.22 -5.40 -11.83
C TYR A 18 5.27 -4.31 -12.00
N TRP A 19 6.44 -4.65 -12.57
CA TRP A 19 7.49 -3.66 -12.84
C TRP A 19 7.09 -2.60 -13.86
N GLN A 20 6.33 -2.97 -14.90
CA GLN A 20 5.79 -2.01 -15.86
C GLN A 20 4.81 -1.04 -15.19
N TYR A 21 3.96 -1.53 -14.29
CA TYR A 21 3.06 -0.69 -13.51
C TYR A 21 3.81 0.27 -12.58
N ILE A 22 4.79 -0.23 -11.82
CA ILE A 22 5.64 0.59 -10.95
C ILE A 22 6.31 1.72 -11.74
N ASN A 23 6.89 1.40 -12.90
CA ASN A 23 7.52 2.39 -13.77
C ASN A 23 6.52 3.38 -14.39
N ALA A 24 5.27 2.97 -14.65
CA ALA A 24 4.23 3.86 -15.16
C ALA A 24 3.78 4.89 -14.09
N VAL A 25 3.67 4.45 -12.84
CA VAL A 25 3.23 5.24 -11.68
C VAL A 25 4.30 6.25 -11.22
N GLY A 26 5.58 5.90 -11.34
CA GLY A 26 6.70 6.82 -11.18
C GLY A 26 8.03 6.21 -10.78
N GLY A 27 8.11 4.88 -10.72
CA GLY A 27 9.35 4.12 -10.62
C GLY A 27 10.00 4.12 -9.24
N VAL A 28 11.27 3.75 -9.22
CA VAL A 28 12.12 3.64 -8.03
C VAL A 28 12.15 4.92 -7.16
N PRO A 29 12.26 6.16 -7.67
CA PRO A 29 12.37 7.33 -6.79
C PRO A 29 11.12 7.53 -5.92
N ILE A 30 9.93 7.24 -6.44
CA ILE A 30 8.69 7.30 -5.66
C ILE A 30 8.66 6.18 -4.62
N ALA A 31 9.12 4.97 -4.95
CA ALA A 31 9.23 3.89 -3.99
C ALA A 31 10.17 4.23 -2.83
N VAL A 32 11.33 4.84 -3.12
CA VAL A 32 12.29 5.30 -2.09
C VAL A 32 11.67 6.39 -1.23
N LEU A 33 10.97 7.35 -1.82
CA LEU A 33 10.26 8.39 -1.07
C LEU A 33 9.18 7.81 -0.14
N LEU A 34 8.39 6.85 -0.64
CA LEU A 34 7.37 6.17 0.16
C LEU A 34 7.99 5.38 1.31
N MET A 35 9.14 4.72 1.08
CA MET A 35 9.90 4.06 2.15
C MET A 35 10.40 5.05 3.20
N ALA A 36 10.96 6.18 2.80
CA ALA A 36 11.42 7.19 3.74
C ALA A 36 10.25 7.69 4.63
N ILE A 37 9.12 8.04 4.01
CA ILE A 37 7.90 8.45 4.73
C ILE A 37 7.41 7.35 5.68
N GLN A 38 7.41 6.10 5.22
CA GLN A 38 7.00 4.94 6.01
C GLN A 38 7.89 4.74 7.24
N THR A 39 9.22 4.86 7.08
CA THR A 39 10.16 4.75 8.19
C THR A 39 10.00 5.87 9.22
N LEU A 40 9.76 7.11 8.77
CA LEU A 40 9.51 8.25 9.68
C LEU A 40 8.20 8.06 10.45
N TRP A 41 7.15 7.61 9.78
CA TRP A 41 5.88 7.26 10.43
C TRP A 41 6.07 6.16 11.48
N GLN A 42 6.84 5.12 11.17
CA GLN A 42 7.15 4.02 12.09
C GLN A 42 7.89 4.53 13.34
N LEU A 43 8.89 5.40 13.16
CA LEU A 43 9.65 5.98 14.28
C LEU A 43 8.77 6.80 15.21
N LEU A 44 7.83 7.58 14.66
CA LEU A 44 6.87 8.33 15.45
C LEU A 44 5.93 7.41 16.23
N GLN A 45 5.45 6.32 15.62
CA GLN A 45 4.62 5.34 16.31
C GLN A 45 5.37 4.68 17.47
N VAL A 46 6.59 4.21 17.22
CA VAL A 46 7.44 3.60 18.27
C VAL A 46 7.73 4.59 19.39
N SER A 47 7.99 5.86 19.05
CA SER A 47 8.20 6.92 20.04
C SER A 47 6.94 7.18 20.88
N SER A 48 5.75 7.12 20.25
CA SER A 48 4.46 7.26 20.90
C SER A 48 4.18 6.10 21.87
N ASP A 49 4.43 4.86 21.43
CA ASP A 49 4.30 3.66 22.26
C ASP A 49 5.26 3.70 23.46
N TRP A 50 6.52 4.08 23.21
CA TRP A 50 7.52 4.24 24.26
C TRP A 50 7.15 5.34 25.26
N TRP A 51 6.64 6.48 24.78
CA TRP A 51 6.17 7.57 25.64
C TRP A 51 5.01 7.13 26.52
N LEU A 52 4.04 6.39 25.96
CA LEU A 52 2.92 5.84 26.70
C LEU A 52 3.38 4.85 27.78
N SER A 53 4.33 3.97 27.45
CA SER A 53 4.92 3.03 28.42
C SER A 53 5.60 3.76 29.58
N ARG A 54 6.40 4.79 29.28
CA ARG A 54 7.04 5.63 30.30
C ARG A 54 5.99 6.32 31.18
N TRP A 55 4.94 6.88 30.58
CA TRP A 55 3.87 7.55 31.30
C TRP A 55 3.12 6.57 32.22
N ALA A 56 2.90 5.34 31.78
CA ALA A 56 2.24 4.30 32.57
C ALA A 56 3.06 3.86 33.81
N ASP A 57 4.39 3.90 33.74
CA ASP A 57 5.29 3.49 34.83
C ASP A 57 5.48 4.57 35.93
N GLN A 58 5.01 5.79 35.72
CA GLN A 58 5.13 6.89 36.68
C GLN A 58 4.23 6.72 37.91
N SER A 59 4.63 7.31 39.03
CA SER A 59 3.79 7.32 40.24
C SER A 59 2.50 8.13 40.03
N PRO A 60 1.40 7.83 40.74
CA PRO A 60 0.13 8.55 40.57
C PRO A 60 0.21 10.06 40.86
N GLU A 61 1.15 10.48 41.72
CA GLU A 61 1.38 11.90 42.02
C GLU A 61 2.12 12.60 40.88
N GLU A 62 3.16 11.97 40.33
CA GLU A 62 3.89 12.49 39.16
C GLU A 62 2.97 12.60 37.94
N GLN A 63 2.17 11.56 37.66
CA GLN A 63 1.19 11.56 36.56
C GLN A 63 0.22 12.73 36.66
N ARG A 64 -0.24 13.12 37.86
CA ARG A 64 -1.14 14.27 38.04
C ARG A 64 -0.43 15.60 37.80
N THR A 65 0.82 15.72 38.24
CA THR A 65 1.60 16.97 38.10
C THR A 65 2.05 17.22 36.66
N MET A 66 2.44 16.18 35.93
CA MET A 66 2.99 16.28 34.57
C MET A 66 1.96 16.00 33.46
N LEU A 67 0.70 15.70 33.82
CA LEU A 67 -0.37 15.29 32.90
C LEU A 67 -0.45 16.11 31.62
N VAL A 68 -0.45 17.45 31.73
CA VAL A 68 -0.58 18.34 30.58
C VAL A 68 0.62 18.21 29.64
N THR A 69 1.82 18.08 30.21
CA THR A 69 3.06 17.92 29.44
C THR A 69 3.06 16.58 28.73
N ASP A 70 2.82 15.48 29.43
CA ASP A 70 2.83 14.13 28.86
C ASP A 70 1.76 13.95 27.78
N LEU A 71 0.56 14.50 28.02
CA LEU A 71 -0.52 14.51 27.05
C LEU A 71 -0.18 15.37 25.82
N SER A 72 0.45 16.53 26.00
CA SER A 72 0.83 17.40 24.87
C SER A 72 1.89 16.75 23.98
N VAL A 73 2.88 16.07 24.57
CA VAL A 73 3.91 15.33 23.82
C VAL A 73 3.27 14.19 23.05
N TYR A 74 2.44 13.36 23.71
CA TYR A 74 1.72 12.28 23.06
C TYR A 74 0.83 12.77 21.91
N ALA A 75 0.07 13.85 22.13
CA ALA A 75 -0.75 14.47 21.10
C ALA A 75 0.07 14.98 19.91
N SER A 76 1.25 15.58 20.15
CA SER A 76 2.13 16.05 19.09
C SER A 76 2.69 14.89 18.24
N LEU A 77 3.06 13.76 18.86
CA LEU A 77 3.50 12.55 18.17
C LEU A 77 2.37 11.94 17.32
N ALA A 78 1.15 11.87 17.88
CA ALA A 78 -0.03 11.39 17.17
C ALA A 78 -0.39 12.26 15.97
N LEU A 79 -0.36 13.59 16.13
CA LEU A 79 -0.59 14.55 15.04
C LEU A 79 0.50 14.45 13.96
N GLY A 80 1.76 14.35 14.37
CA GLY A 80 2.89 14.17 13.45
C GLY A 80 2.74 12.89 12.62
N SER A 81 2.43 11.76 13.28
CA SER A 81 2.23 10.49 12.57
C SER A 81 1.04 10.55 11.61
N SER A 82 -0.05 11.20 12.00
CA SER A 82 -1.24 11.39 11.14
C SER A 82 -0.91 12.21 9.89
N LEU A 83 -0.06 13.23 10.01
CA LEU A 83 0.40 14.02 8.87
C LEU A 83 1.21 13.18 7.87
N PHE A 84 2.08 12.28 8.35
CA PHE A 84 2.82 11.37 7.46
C PHE A 84 1.89 10.38 6.76
N VAL A 85 0.84 9.88 7.42
CA VAL A 85 -0.19 9.04 6.76
C VAL A 85 -0.89 9.83 5.65
N LEU A 86 -1.28 11.07 5.94
CA LEU A 86 -1.93 11.94 4.95
C LEU A 86 -1.00 12.21 3.75
N ALA A 87 0.27 12.55 4.00
CA ALA A 87 1.26 12.77 2.96
C ALA A 87 1.45 11.53 2.08
N ARG A 88 1.57 10.34 2.71
CA ARG A 88 1.67 9.05 2.01
C ARG A 88 0.46 8.80 1.12
N THR A 89 -0.76 8.96 1.65
CA THR A 89 -2.01 8.77 0.89
C THR A 89 -2.07 9.73 -0.30
N MET A 90 -1.74 11.00 -0.09
CA MET A 90 -1.72 12.01 -1.17
C MET A 90 -0.74 11.64 -2.28
N ILE A 91 0.47 11.19 -1.94
CA ILE A 91 1.47 10.75 -2.93
C ILE A 91 0.94 9.55 -3.71
N ILE A 92 0.46 8.50 -3.02
CA ILE A 92 -0.07 7.30 -3.67
C ILE A 92 -1.21 7.65 -4.61
N SER A 93 -2.18 8.47 -4.18
CA SER A 93 -3.30 8.90 -5.03
C SER A 93 -2.84 9.67 -6.26
N ARG A 94 -1.89 10.60 -6.12
CA ARG A 94 -1.35 11.36 -7.26
C ARG A 94 -0.60 10.45 -8.24
N CYS A 95 0.16 9.49 -7.73
CA CYS A 95 0.90 8.54 -8.55
C CYS A 95 -0.05 7.56 -9.27
N GLY A 96 -1.10 7.10 -8.57
CA GLY A 96 -2.19 6.31 -9.13
C GLY A 96 -2.87 7.00 -10.31
N LEU A 97 -3.31 8.24 -10.10
CA LEU A 97 -3.92 9.05 -11.16
C LEU A 97 -2.98 9.25 -12.36
N LYS A 98 -1.68 9.46 -12.10
CA LYS A 98 -0.68 9.60 -13.17
C LYS A 98 -0.49 8.29 -13.94
N GLY A 99 -0.39 7.16 -13.24
CA GLY A 99 -0.27 5.83 -13.84
C GLY A 99 -1.50 5.46 -14.66
N GLY A 100 -2.69 5.68 -14.09
CA GLY A 100 -3.98 5.49 -14.74
C GLY A 100 -4.11 6.27 -16.04
N ARG A 101 -3.88 7.60 -15.99
CA ARG A 101 -3.87 8.45 -17.19
C ARG A 101 -2.89 7.98 -18.26
N ARG A 102 -1.73 7.48 -17.85
CA ARG A 102 -0.71 6.97 -18.78
C ARG A 102 -1.19 5.69 -19.48
N LEU A 103 -1.80 4.76 -18.74
CA LEU A 103 -2.35 3.53 -19.27
C LEU A 103 -3.54 3.81 -20.19
N PHE A 104 -4.49 4.65 -19.76
CA PHE A 104 -5.63 5.06 -20.57
C PHE A 104 -5.19 5.71 -21.89
N ARG A 105 -4.25 6.65 -21.85
CA ARG A 105 -3.74 7.30 -23.06
C ARG A 105 -3.03 6.31 -23.99
N GLY A 106 -2.31 5.33 -23.44
CA GLY A 106 -1.67 4.28 -24.23
C GLY A 106 -2.70 3.41 -24.95
N MET A 107 -3.77 3.02 -24.25
CA MET A 107 -4.88 2.26 -24.82
C MET A 107 -5.63 3.05 -25.90
N LEU A 108 -5.95 4.32 -25.64
CA LEU A 108 -6.59 5.21 -26.62
C LEU A 108 -5.73 5.39 -27.88
N HIS A 109 -4.43 5.61 -27.71
CA HIS A 109 -3.51 5.76 -28.83
C HIS A 109 -3.39 4.49 -29.67
N ALA A 110 -3.38 3.32 -29.04
CA ALA A 110 -3.38 2.03 -29.74
C ALA A 110 -4.69 1.81 -30.49
N LEU A 111 -5.83 2.16 -29.87
CA LEU A 111 -7.16 2.03 -30.48
C LEU A 111 -7.29 2.90 -31.73
N CYS A 112 -6.87 4.17 -31.68
CA CYS A 112 -6.90 5.07 -32.85
C CYS A 112 -6.03 4.61 -34.02
N ARG A 113 -5.06 3.72 -33.79
CA ARG A 113 -4.16 3.16 -34.82
C ARG A 113 -4.53 1.74 -35.21
N ALA A 114 -5.56 1.16 -34.62
CA ALA A 114 -5.98 -0.19 -34.96
C ALA A 114 -6.58 -0.22 -36.38
N PRO A 115 -6.31 -1.29 -37.16
CA PRO A 115 -6.90 -1.45 -38.49
C PRO A 115 -8.43 -1.58 -38.39
N MET A 116 -9.15 -1.18 -39.43
CA MET A 116 -10.62 -1.25 -39.45
C MET A 116 -11.15 -2.66 -39.18
N LEU A 117 -10.42 -3.69 -39.64
CA LEU A 117 -10.68 -5.10 -39.35
C LEU A 117 -10.85 -5.39 -37.85
N PHE A 118 -10.06 -4.74 -36.99
CA PHE A 118 -10.18 -4.92 -35.53
C PHE A 118 -11.56 -4.48 -35.01
N PHE A 119 -12.12 -3.40 -35.57
CA PHE A 119 -13.42 -2.89 -35.16
C PHE A 119 -14.58 -3.73 -35.71
N ASP A 120 -14.38 -4.40 -36.85
CA ASP A 120 -15.38 -5.29 -37.43
C ASP A 120 -15.43 -6.66 -36.73
N THR A 121 -14.29 -7.17 -36.25
CA THR A 121 -14.20 -8.47 -35.56
C THR A 121 -14.47 -8.40 -34.07
N THR A 122 -14.30 -7.24 -33.44
CA THR A 122 -14.35 -7.09 -31.98
C THR A 122 -15.62 -6.35 -31.57
N PRO A 123 -16.49 -6.94 -30.74
CA PRO A 123 -17.73 -6.28 -30.31
C PRO A 123 -17.43 -4.94 -29.63
N GLN A 124 -18.14 -3.88 -30.01
CA GLN A 124 -17.96 -2.54 -29.43
C GLN A 124 -18.13 -2.55 -27.90
N GLY A 125 -19.04 -3.36 -27.36
CA GLY A 125 -19.22 -3.54 -25.92
C GLY A 125 -17.97 -4.05 -25.20
N ARG A 126 -17.16 -4.90 -25.83
CA ARG A 126 -15.90 -5.41 -25.26
C ARG A 126 -14.84 -4.31 -25.17
N ILE A 127 -14.73 -3.50 -26.22
CA ILE A 127 -13.81 -2.36 -26.25
C ILE A 127 -14.19 -1.37 -25.14
N LEU A 128 -15.48 -1.05 -25.02
CA LEU A 128 -15.98 -0.15 -23.97
C LEU A 128 -15.74 -0.70 -22.56
N ASN A 129 -15.98 -2.01 -22.35
CA ASN A 129 -15.75 -2.65 -21.07
C ASN A 129 -14.28 -2.58 -20.66
N ARG A 130 -13.33 -2.85 -21.56
CA ARG A 130 -11.89 -2.69 -21.28
C ARG A 130 -11.51 -1.24 -20.99
N MET A 131 -12.06 -0.29 -21.73
CA MET A 131 -11.75 1.13 -21.52
C MET A 131 -12.32 1.72 -20.23
N THR A 132 -13.35 1.08 -19.68
CA THR A 132 -14.10 1.60 -18.53
C THR A 132 -13.86 0.74 -17.29
N GLU A 133 -14.25 -0.52 -17.33
CA GLU A 133 -14.21 -1.42 -16.18
C GLU A 133 -12.78 -1.83 -15.82
N ASP A 134 -11.98 -2.28 -16.80
CA ASP A 134 -10.59 -2.66 -16.52
C ASP A 134 -9.76 -1.44 -16.13
N GLN A 135 -10.00 -0.29 -16.75
CA GLN A 135 -9.36 0.96 -16.39
C GLN A 135 -9.74 1.38 -14.96
N ASN A 136 -11.01 1.28 -14.57
CA ASN A 136 -11.46 1.56 -13.21
C ASN A 136 -10.82 0.60 -12.19
N GLN A 137 -10.68 -0.68 -12.53
CA GLN A 137 -9.98 -1.65 -11.69
C GLN A 137 -8.50 -1.31 -11.50
N VAL A 138 -7.83 -0.84 -12.55
CA VAL A 138 -6.44 -0.39 -12.47
C VAL A 138 -6.30 0.89 -11.64
N ASP A 139 -7.22 1.84 -11.83
CA ASP A 139 -7.18 3.17 -11.20
C ASP A 139 -7.55 3.12 -9.72
N SER A 140 -8.53 2.30 -9.36
CA SER A 140 -9.03 2.18 -7.99
C SER A 140 -8.35 1.01 -7.28
N THR A 141 -8.66 -0.22 -7.70
CA THR A 141 -8.29 -1.43 -6.95
C THR A 141 -6.79 -1.68 -6.94
N ILE A 142 -6.14 -1.71 -8.10
CA ILE A 142 -4.70 -2.02 -8.19
C ILE A 142 -3.86 -0.92 -7.54
N CYS A 143 -4.21 0.35 -7.75
CA CYS A 143 -3.49 1.46 -7.13
C CYS A 143 -3.54 1.41 -5.60
N PHE A 144 -4.73 1.26 -5.02
CA PHE A 144 -4.88 1.18 -3.56
C PHE A 144 -4.26 -0.09 -3.00
N ALA A 145 -4.46 -1.24 -3.65
CA ALA A 145 -3.88 -2.52 -3.21
C ALA A 145 -2.35 -2.49 -3.24
N PHE A 146 -1.74 -1.93 -4.29
CA PHE A 146 -0.29 -1.84 -4.38
C PHE A 146 0.28 -0.93 -3.27
N GLY A 147 -0.32 0.24 -3.06
CA GLY A 147 0.07 1.15 -2.00
C GLY A 147 -0.11 0.56 -0.60
N SER A 148 -1.21 -0.13 -0.36
CA SER A 148 -1.52 -0.74 0.95
C SER A 148 -0.65 -1.96 1.25
N LEU A 149 -0.37 -2.82 0.26
CA LEU A 149 0.52 -3.97 0.41
C LEU A 149 1.94 -3.51 0.75
N PHE A 150 2.43 -2.49 0.05
CA PHE A 150 3.73 -1.90 0.31
C PHE A 150 3.82 -1.37 1.74
N ALA A 151 2.86 -0.51 2.13
CA ALA A 151 2.80 0.07 3.47
C ALA A 151 2.72 -1.01 4.56
N GLN A 152 1.83 -1.99 4.43
CA GLN A 152 1.64 -3.06 5.41
C GLN A 152 2.88 -3.95 5.54
N THR A 153 3.51 -4.33 4.43
CA THR A 153 4.72 -5.16 4.46
C THR A 153 5.84 -4.45 5.22
N PHE A 154 6.07 -3.16 4.95
CA PHE A 154 7.07 -2.38 5.66
C PHE A 154 6.70 -2.14 7.13
N SER A 155 5.42 -1.86 7.42
CA SER A 155 4.92 -1.72 8.79
C SER A 155 5.16 -2.97 9.62
N VAL A 156 4.82 -4.15 9.08
CA VAL A 156 4.98 -5.44 9.77
C VAL A 156 6.46 -5.73 9.98
N LEU A 157 7.30 -5.60 8.94
CA LEU A 157 8.74 -5.81 9.07
C LEU A 157 9.39 -4.86 10.09
N GLY A 158 9.01 -3.58 10.06
CA GLY A 158 9.47 -2.59 11.02
C GLY A 158 9.05 -2.91 12.44
N GLN A 159 7.79 -3.33 12.63
CA GLN A 159 7.26 -3.67 13.96
C GLN A 159 7.98 -4.90 14.51
N LEU A 160 8.16 -5.93 13.69
CA LEU A 160 8.90 -7.15 14.04
C LEU A 160 10.34 -6.83 14.47
N ALA A 161 11.02 -5.93 13.75
CA ALA A 161 12.38 -5.51 14.09
C ALA A 161 12.43 -4.80 15.44
N VAL A 162 11.51 -3.86 15.70
CA VAL A 162 11.42 -3.14 16.97
C VAL A 162 11.08 -4.09 18.12
N THR A 163 10.06 -4.93 17.97
CA THR A 163 9.68 -5.93 18.97
C THR A 163 10.83 -6.89 19.26
N GLY A 164 11.54 -7.35 18.23
CA GLY A 164 12.69 -8.23 18.39
C GLY A 164 13.87 -7.57 19.12
N PHE A 165 14.05 -6.26 18.95
CA PHE A 165 15.06 -5.48 19.67
C PHE A 165 14.66 -5.24 21.14
N VAL A 166 13.42 -4.81 21.38
CA VAL A 166 12.94 -4.46 22.73
C VAL A 166 12.72 -5.70 23.60
N THR A 167 12.10 -6.75 23.05
CA THR A 167 11.79 -7.98 23.79
C THR A 167 12.33 -9.20 23.07
N ARG A 168 13.58 -9.55 23.36
CA ARG A 168 14.34 -10.62 22.69
C ARG A 168 13.61 -11.97 22.62
N TYR A 169 12.79 -12.31 23.62
CA TYR A 169 12.12 -13.61 23.72
C TYR A 169 10.70 -13.65 23.10
N LEU A 170 10.10 -12.49 22.77
CA LEU A 170 8.74 -12.43 22.19
C LEU A 170 8.67 -12.95 20.74
N LEU A 171 9.82 -13.07 20.07
CA LEU A 171 9.92 -13.64 18.72
C LEU A 171 9.66 -15.16 18.69
N ILE A 172 9.95 -15.88 19.78
CA ILE A 172 9.81 -17.34 19.85
C ILE A 172 8.34 -17.77 19.69
N PRO A 173 7.35 -17.24 20.44
CA PRO A 173 5.94 -17.60 20.25
C PRO A 173 5.32 -17.03 18.96
N LEU A 174 5.95 -16.05 18.33
CA LEU A 174 5.45 -15.45 17.10
C LEU A 174 5.63 -16.35 15.87
N LEU A 175 6.71 -17.15 15.84
CA LEU A 175 6.97 -18.12 14.77
C LEU A 175 5.86 -19.19 14.61
N PRO A 176 5.39 -19.89 15.65
CA PRO A 176 4.31 -20.86 15.51
C PRO A 176 2.97 -20.19 15.14
N LEU A 177 2.70 -18.97 15.62
CA LEU A 177 1.52 -18.19 15.20
C LEU A 177 1.57 -17.85 13.71
N GLY A 178 2.73 -17.46 13.18
CA GLY A 178 2.93 -17.23 11.75
C GLY A 178 2.71 -18.49 10.92
N ALA A 179 3.23 -19.64 11.38
CA ALA A 179 3.01 -20.93 10.72
C ALA A 179 1.52 -21.32 10.71
N LEU A 180 0.81 -21.12 11.82
CA LEU A 180 -0.63 -21.37 11.93
C LEU A 180 -1.44 -20.44 11.01
N TYR A 181 -1.08 -19.16 10.93
CA TYR A 181 -1.71 -18.22 10.01
C TYR A 181 -1.56 -18.64 8.55
N ILE A 182 -0.36 -19.06 8.14
CA ILE A 182 -0.12 -19.59 6.77
C ILE A 182 -0.96 -20.84 6.53
N HIS A 183 -1.03 -21.74 7.52
CA HIS A 183 -1.82 -22.95 7.39
C HIS A 183 -3.33 -22.66 7.25
N LEU A 184 -3.85 -21.70 8.01
CA LEU A 184 -5.26 -21.27 7.94
C LEU A 184 -5.60 -20.53 6.65
N THR A 185 -4.67 -19.76 6.09
CA THR A 185 -4.89 -19.02 4.83
C THR A 185 -4.71 -19.86 3.57
N GLN A 186 -4.17 -21.07 3.72
CA GLN A 186 -4.08 -22.07 2.65
C GLN A 186 -5.33 -22.95 2.52
N TYR A 187 -6.21 -22.94 3.54
CA TYR A 187 -7.54 -23.58 3.51
C TYR A 187 -8.61 -22.60 3.04
#